data_AF-A0A6J7NZ40-F1
#
_entry.id   AF-A0A6J7NZ40-F1
#
_cell.length_a   1.000
_cell.length_b   1.000
_cell.length_c   1.000
_cell.angle_alpha   90.00
_cell.angle_beta   90.00
_cell.angle_gamma   90.00
#
_symmetry.space_group_name_H-M   'P 1'
#
loop_
_entity.id
_entity.type
_entity.pdbx_description
1 polymer ?
#
loop_
_entity_poly.entity_id
_entity_poly.type
_entity_poly.pdbx_seq_one_letter_code
_entity_poly.pdbx_strand_id
1 'polypeptide(L)'
;MVSWADRIAYVCHDFEDAVAAGVVTSEQLPQQVREACGVQRDQQLRAFIGAMIEATETTGRIAMTSKCADALATFRKFNYENIYMRRESRAQADSVVKLLRALVEHYVVNPKLMYAPSERELFDAHSAEATKLAVTYVGGMTDRFACRQGVSLLGWQESQLPQGIGI
;
A
#
# COMPACT_ATOMS: atom_id res chain seq x y z
N MET A 1 5.27 -16.77 11.42
CA MET A 1 4.02 -16.18 11.96
C MET A 1 3.68 -14.85 11.33
N VAL A 2 4.56 -13.84 11.43
CA VAL A 2 4.27 -12.47 10.99
C VAL A 2 3.75 -12.41 9.55
N SER A 3 4.35 -13.16 8.61
CA SER A 3 3.91 -13.14 7.20
C SER A 3 2.49 -13.68 6.96
N TRP A 4 2.01 -14.64 7.75
CA TRP A 4 0.63 -15.16 7.58
C TRP A 4 -0.40 -14.21 8.18
N ALA A 5 -0.13 -13.72 9.39
CA ALA A 5 -1.00 -12.75 10.04
C ALA A 5 -1.16 -11.50 9.18
N ASP A 6 -0.05 -10.98 8.64
CA ASP A 6 -0.05 -9.85 7.71
C ASP A 6 -0.90 -10.14 6.46
N ARG A 7 -0.68 -11.31 5.82
CA ARG A 7 -1.45 -11.72 4.63
C ARG A 7 -2.94 -11.84 4.85
N ILE A 8 -3.34 -12.38 5.99
CA ILE A 8 -4.75 -12.53 6.35
C ILE A 8 -5.35 -11.16 6.68
N ALA A 9 -4.63 -10.32 7.43
CA ALA A 9 -5.13 -9.01 7.84
C ALA A 9 -5.39 -8.11 6.63
N TYR A 10 -4.42 -7.95 5.72
CA TYR A 10 -4.61 -7.04 4.59
C TYR A 10 -5.64 -7.57 3.59
N VAL A 11 -5.66 -8.88 3.29
CA VAL A 11 -6.58 -9.38 2.24
C VAL A 11 -8.05 -9.20 2.65
N CYS A 12 -8.35 -9.45 3.93
CA CYS A 12 -9.71 -9.31 4.45
C CYS A 12 -10.10 -7.83 4.61
N HIS A 13 -9.17 -6.99 5.09
CA HIS A 13 -9.41 -5.55 5.26
C HIS A 13 -9.59 -4.85 3.91
N ASP A 14 -8.69 -5.08 2.94
CA ASP A 14 -8.75 -4.41 1.64
C ASP A 14 -10.01 -4.81 0.85
N PHE A 15 -10.48 -6.05 1.04
CA PHE A 15 -11.75 -6.47 0.44
C PHE A 15 -12.95 -5.79 1.10
N GLU A 16 -12.98 -5.69 2.42
CA GLU A 16 -14.02 -4.95 3.16
C GLU A 16 -14.08 -3.48 2.72
N ASP A 17 -12.93 -2.82 2.65
CA ASP A 17 -12.82 -1.42 2.18
C ASP A 17 -13.30 -1.28 0.74
N ALA A 18 -12.92 -2.21 -0.14
CA ALA A 18 -13.34 -2.20 -1.53
C ALA A 18 -14.85 -2.40 -1.67
N VAL A 19 -15.47 -3.27 -0.87
CA VAL A 19 -16.93 -3.42 -0.83
C VAL A 19 -17.58 -2.13 -0.32
N ALA A 20 -17.08 -1.54 0.76
CA ALA A 20 -17.61 -0.31 1.34
C ALA A 20 -17.50 0.88 0.36
N ALA A 21 -16.42 0.95 -0.42
CA ALA A 21 -16.21 1.96 -1.44
C ALA A 21 -16.93 1.67 -2.78
N GLY A 22 -17.70 0.57 -2.88
CA GLY A 22 -18.44 0.20 -4.10
C GLY A 22 -17.55 -0.24 -5.26
N VAL A 23 -16.30 -0.63 -4.97
CA VAL A 23 -15.31 -1.09 -5.95
C VAL A 23 -15.64 -2.49 -6.47
N VAL A 24 -16.05 -3.35 -5.56
CA VAL A 24 -16.50 -4.72 -5.79
C VAL A 24 -17.73 -4.98 -4.94
N THR A 25 -18.46 -6.06 -5.22
CA THR A 25 -19.55 -6.52 -4.35
C THR A 25 -19.18 -7.85 -3.67
N SER A 26 -19.82 -8.17 -2.55
CA SER A 26 -19.58 -9.41 -1.83
C SER A 26 -19.84 -10.66 -2.68
N GLU A 27 -20.74 -10.56 -3.66
CA GLU A 27 -21.10 -11.63 -4.60
C GLU A 27 -20.01 -11.92 -5.64
N GLN A 28 -19.12 -10.95 -5.91
CA GLN A 28 -18.00 -11.13 -6.83
C GLN A 28 -16.87 -11.98 -6.23
N LEU A 29 -16.85 -12.15 -4.90
CA LEU A 29 -15.85 -12.96 -4.24
C LEU A 29 -15.91 -14.42 -4.75
N PRO A 30 -14.81 -15.06 -5.16
CA PRO A 30 -14.86 -16.40 -5.76
C PRO A 30 -15.54 -17.41 -4.84
N GLN A 31 -16.31 -18.34 -5.41
CA GLN A 31 -17.08 -19.34 -4.66
C GLN A 31 -16.22 -20.11 -3.65
N GLN A 32 -15.02 -20.55 -4.08
CA GLN A 32 -14.06 -21.25 -3.21
C GLN A 32 -13.69 -20.43 -1.95
N VAL A 33 -13.56 -19.11 -2.09
CA VAL A 33 -13.25 -18.22 -0.96
C VAL A 33 -14.46 -18.11 -0.05
N ARG A 34 -15.65 -17.85 -0.60
CA ARG A 34 -16.89 -17.76 0.18
C ARG A 34 -17.18 -19.04 0.97
N GLU A 35 -16.96 -20.20 0.36
CA GLU A 35 -17.16 -21.50 1.01
C GLU A 35 -16.11 -21.83 2.07
N ALA A 36 -14.89 -21.30 1.92
CA ALA A 36 -13.82 -21.54 2.88
C ALA A 36 -13.88 -20.60 4.08
N CYS A 37 -14.18 -19.32 3.86
CA CYS A 37 -14.02 -18.29 4.87
C CYS A 37 -15.16 -17.26 4.96
N GLY A 38 -16.22 -17.40 4.15
CA GLY A 38 -17.37 -16.51 4.18
C GLY A 38 -17.16 -15.19 3.43
N VAL A 39 -18.11 -14.27 3.61
CA VAL A 39 -18.14 -12.97 2.89
C VAL A 39 -17.92 -11.78 3.81
N GLN A 40 -18.11 -11.95 5.12
CA GLN A 40 -17.88 -10.91 6.12
C GLN A 40 -16.47 -11.03 6.71
N ARG A 41 -15.85 -9.89 7.02
CA ARG A 41 -14.45 -9.85 7.48
C ARG A 41 -14.22 -10.67 8.75
N ASP A 42 -15.14 -10.64 9.69
CA ASP A 42 -15.06 -11.40 10.94
C ASP A 42 -15.08 -12.93 10.70
N GLN A 43 -15.91 -13.39 9.77
CA GLN A 43 -15.96 -14.80 9.31
C GLN A 43 -14.62 -15.19 8.68
N GLN A 44 -14.09 -14.32 7.81
CA GLN A 44 -12.85 -14.58 7.08
C GLN A 44 -11.65 -14.72 8.02
N LEU A 45 -11.51 -13.78 8.96
CA LEU A 45 -10.47 -13.81 9.99
C LEU A 45 -10.59 -15.08 10.84
N ARG A 46 -11.79 -15.40 11.32
CA ARG A 46 -12.02 -16.58 12.15
C ARG A 46 -11.66 -17.87 11.42
N ALA A 47 -12.03 -18.00 10.15
CA ALA A 47 -11.74 -19.19 9.36
C ALA A 47 -10.23 -19.38 9.13
N PHE A 48 -9.51 -18.35 8.70
CA PHE A 48 -8.07 -18.46 8.46
C PHE A 48 -7.26 -18.67 9.75
N ILE A 49 -7.63 -17.98 10.83
CA ILE A 49 -6.99 -18.17 12.14
C ILE A 49 -7.24 -19.59 12.65
N GLY A 50 -8.50 -20.07 12.59
CA GLY A 50 -8.86 -21.43 13.00
C GLY A 50 -8.08 -22.50 12.22
N ALA A 51 -8.00 -22.34 10.90
CA ALA A 51 -7.24 -23.25 10.04
C ALA A 51 -5.73 -23.26 10.33
N MET A 52 -5.16 -22.14 10.80
CA MET A 52 -3.77 -22.14 11.25
C MET A 52 -3.58 -22.88 12.57
N ILE A 53 -4.49 -22.68 13.52
CA ILE A 53 -4.45 -23.37 14.82
C ILE A 53 -4.54 -24.87 14.59
N GLU A 54 -5.55 -25.34 13.84
CA GLU A 54 -5.77 -26.75 13.52
C GLU A 54 -4.54 -27.41 12.86
N ALA A 55 -3.99 -26.76 11.82
CA ALA A 55 -2.82 -27.28 11.12
C ALA A 55 -1.58 -27.31 12.02
N THR A 56 -1.44 -26.32 12.92
CA THR A 56 -0.31 -26.25 13.85
C THR A 56 -0.40 -27.33 14.93
N GLU A 57 -1.59 -27.55 15.48
CA GLU A 57 -1.84 -28.64 16.45
C GLU A 57 -1.54 -30.00 15.84
N THR A 58 -1.93 -30.21 14.58
CA THR A 58 -1.74 -31.50 13.88
C THR A 58 -0.29 -31.77 13.50
N THR A 59 0.44 -30.73 13.06
CA THR A 59 1.78 -30.91 12.45
C THR A 59 2.93 -30.52 13.38
N GLY A 60 2.64 -29.86 14.51
CA GLY A 60 3.64 -29.26 15.39
C GLY A 60 4.40 -28.08 14.75
N ARG A 61 3.95 -27.58 13.60
CA ARG A 61 4.59 -26.49 12.86
C ARG A 61 3.56 -25.47 12.44
N ILE A 62 3.98 -24.21 12.40
CA ILE A 62 3.09 -23.12 11.99
C ILE A 62 2.75 -23.25 10.51
N ALA A 63 1.51 -23.65 10.27
CA ALA A 63 0.97 -24.01 8.96
C ALA A 63 -0.50 -23.56 8.85
N MET A 64 -1.11 -23.81 7.70
CA MET A 64 -2.53 -23.62 7.44
C MET A 64 -3.04 -24.85 6.69
N THR A 65 -4.30 -25.24 6.91
CA THR A 65 -4.91 -26.32 6.13
C THR A 65 -4.88 -26.01 4.63
N SER A 66 -4.70 -27.02 3.79
CA SER A 66 -4.59 -26.85 2.33
C SER A 66 -5.78 -26.09 1.75
N LYS A 67 -7.00 -26.47 2.17
CA LYS A 67 -8.25 -25.79 1.77
C LYS A 67 -8.20 -24.28 2.02
N CYS A 68 -7.76 -23.86 3.21
CA CYS A 68 -7.69 -22.44 3.55
C CYS A 68 -6.49 -21.73 2.89
N ALA A 69 -5.37 -22.42 2.70
CA ALA A 69 -4.24 -21.87 1.96
C ALA A 69 -4.59 -21.57 0.50
N ASP A 70 -5.30 -22.48 -0.17
CA ASP A 70 -5.77 -22.30 -1.54
C ASP A 70 -6.83 -21.18 -1.65
N ALA A 71 -7.74 -21.12 -0.68
CA ALA A 71 -8.71 -20.03 -0.58
C ALA A 71 -8.00 -18.68 -0.37
N LEU A 72 -7.00 -18.60 0.51
CA LEU A 72 -6.23 -17.38 0.73
C LEU A 72 -5.48 -16.94 -0.53
N ALA A 73 -4.86 -17.87 -1.25
CA ALA A 73 -4.19 -17.57 -2.52
C ALA A 73 -5.18 -17.03 -3.57
N THR A 74 -6.35 -17.65 -3.68
CA THR A 74 -7.43 -17.23 -4.58
C THR A 74 -7.98 -15.85 -4.20
N PHE A 75 -8.17 -15.59 -2.90
CA PHE A 75 -8.65 -14.32 -2.39
C PHE A 75 -7.65 -13.19 -2.70
N ARG A 76 -6.36 -13.43 -2.47
CA ARG A 76 -5.30 -12.47 -2.81
C ARG A 76 -5.28 -12.15 -4.31
N LYS A 77 -5.42 -13.18 -5.16
CA LYS A 77 -5.49 -13.00 -6.61
C LYS A 77 -6.70 -12.14 -7.00
N PHE A 78 -7.87 -12.41 -6.40
CA PHE A 78 -9.07 -11.61 -6.64
C PHE A 78 -8.87 -10.14 -6.26
N ASN A 79 -8.34 -9.85 -5.06
CA ASN A 79 -8.06 -8.47 -4.65
C ASN A 79 -7.08 -7.80 -5.62
N TYR A 80 -6.06 -8.53 -6.06
CA TYR A 80 -5.09 -7.99 -7.01
C TYR A 80 -5.71 -7.58 -8.33
N GLU A 81 -6.50 -8.47 -8.93
CA GLU A 81 -7.09 -8.23 -10.26
C GLU A 81 -8.21 -7.19 -10.22
N ASN A 82 -9.02 -7.17 -9.15
CA ASN A 82 -10.27 -6.40 -9.10
C ASN A 82 -10.19 -5.15 -8.24
N ILE A 83 -9.24 -5.04 -7.32
CA ILE A 83 -9.10 -3.89 -6.42
C ILE A 83 -7.88 -3.06 -6.81
N TYR A 84 -6.69 -3.67 -6.90
CA TYR A 84 -5.44 -2.93 -7.16
C TYR A 84 -5.17 -2.69 -8.65
N MET A 85 -5.53 -3.63 -9.54
CA MET A 85 -5.30 -3.53 -10.99
C MET A 85 -6.41 -2.81 -11.76
N ARG A 86 -7.18 -1.95 -11.09
CA ARG A 86 -8.14 -1.08 -11.78
C ARG A 86 -7.44 0.06 -12.48
N ARG A 87 -8.07 0.59 -13.54
CA ARG A 87 -7.48 1.68 -14.34
C ARG A 87 -7.29 2.93 -13.49
N GLU A 88 -8.27 3.23 -12.65
CA GLU A 88 -8.31 4.34 -11.72
C GLU A 88 -7.19 4.20 -10.68
N SER A 89 -7.02 3.01 -10.09
CA SER A 89 -5.94 2.72 -9.15
C SER A 89 -4.55 2.85 -9.80
N ARG A 90 -4.39 2.38 -11.04
CA ARG A 90 -3.13 2.56 -11.80
C ARG A 90 -2.87 4.03 -12.13
N ALA A 91 -3.88 4.77 -12.58
CA ALA A 91 -3.74 6.20 -12.87
C ALA A 91 -3.37 7.01 -11.61
N GLN A 92 -3.94 6.65 -10.46
CA GLN A 92 -3.58 7.24 -9.18
C GLN A 92 -2.15 6.89 -8.77
N ALA A 93 -1.73 5.62 -8.89
CA ALA A 93 -0.37 5.20 -8.62
C ALA A 93 0.65 5.92 -9.52
N ASP A 94 0.34 6.07 -10.82
CA ASP A 94 1.16 6.84 -11.75
C ASP A 94 1.29 8.31 -11.33
N SER A 95 0.21 8.92 -10.84
CA SER A 95 0.23 10.30 -10.32
C SER A 95 1.14 10.43 -9.09
N VAL A 96 1.08 9.46 -8.16
CA VAL A 96 1.94 9.42 -6.97
C VAL A 96 3.40 9.27 -7.38
N VAL A 97 3.72 8.34 -8.29
CA VAL A 97 5.09 8.12 -8.77
C VAL A 97 5.64 9.39 -9.44
N LYS A 98 4.83 10.09 -10.23
CA LYS A 98 5.23 11.38 -10.84
C LYS A 98 5.55 12.43 -9.78
N LEU A 99 4.69 12.57 -8.77
CA LEU A 99 4.89 13.54 -7.68
C LEU A 99 6.19 13.25 -6.92
N LEU A 100 6.37 12.00 -6.46
CA LEU A 100 7.53 11.61 -5.67
C LEU A 100 8.84 11.75 -6.47
N ARG A 101 8.84 11.38 -7.76
CA ARG A 101 10.00 11.60 -8.64
C ARG A 101 10.34 13.07 -8.77
N ALA A 102 9.36 13.92 -9.08
CA ALA A 102 9.59 15.34 -9.25
C ALA A 102 10.11 16.01 -7.96
N LEU A 103 9.62 15.58 -6.79
CA LEU A 103 10.14 16.02 -5.50
C LEU A 103 11.59 15.58 -5.29
N VAL A 104 11.91 14.31 -5.54
CA VAL A 104 13.30 13.82 -5.43
C VAL A 104 14.22 14.63 -6.35
N GLU A 105 13.86 14.79 -7.62
CA GLU A 105 14.63 15.57 -8.59
C GLU A 105 14.85 17.01 -8.10
N HIS A 106 13.81 17.65 -7.56
CA HIS A 106 13.91 19.01 -7.02
C HIS A 106 14.87 19.09 -5.81
N TYR A 107 14.81 18.13 -4.88
CA TYR A 107 15.68 18.09 -3.71
C TYR A 107 17.12 17.71 -4.04
N VAL A 108 17.36 16.93 -5.10
CA VAL A 108 18.72 16.62 -5.57
C VAL A 108 19.44 17.86 -6.11
N VAL A 109 18.69 18.74 -6.79
CA VAL A 109 19.19 20.04 -7.26
C VAL A 109 19.34 21.03 -6.10
N ASN A 110 18.47 20.94 -5.08
CA ASN A 110 18.39 21.88 -3.97
C ASN A 110 18.50 21.19 -2.60
N PRO A 111 19.61 20.51 -2.27
CA PRO A 111 19.71 19.69 -1.06
C PRO A 111 19.53 20.50 0.24
N LYS A 112 19.81 21.81 0.18
CA LYS A 112 19.64 22.78 1.28
C LYS A 112 18.20 22.96 1.76
N LEU A 113 17.21 22.55 0.96
CA LEU A 113 15.78 22.64 1.31
C LEU A 113 15.32 21.53 2.27
N MET A 114 16.12 20.46 2.43
CA MET A 114 15.78 19.33 3.31
C MET A 114 16.15 19.57 4.77
N TYR A 115 17.02 20.56 5.05
CA TYR A 115 17.67 20.73 6.35
C TYR A 115 17.55 22.15 6.90
N ALA A 116 17.76 22.26 8.21
CA ALA A 116 17.81 23.55 8.90
C ALA A 116 18.97 24.41 8.36
N PRO A 117 18.90 25.75 8.45
CA PRO A 117 19.93 26.65 7.91
C PRO A 117 21.37 26.32 8.33
N SER A 118 21.55 25.76 9.54
CA SER A 118 22.85 25.37 10.10
C SER A 118 23.52 24.17 9.43
N GLU A 119 22.80 23.39 8.62
CA GLU A 119 23.29 22.14 8.00
C GLU A 119 23.43 22.27 6.46
N ARG A 120 23.16 23.46 5.91
CA ARG A 120 23.02 23.70 4.46
C ARG A 120 24.33 23.66 3.67
N GLU A 121 25.49 23.72 4.31
CA GLU A 121 26.79 23.77 3.60
C GLU A 121 27.41 22.40 3.33
N LEU A 122 26.76 21.31 3.74
CA LEU A 122 27.36 19.98 3.76
C LEU A 122 27.15 19.16 2.47
N PHE A 123 26.40 19.67 1.49
CA PHE A 123 25.92 18.83 0.38
C PHE A 123 26.00 19.52 -0.98
N ASP A 124 26.78 18.91 -1.87
CA ASP A 124 26.85 19.29 -3.27
C ASP A 124 25.61 18.83 -4.05
N ALA A 125 25.04 19.72 -4.85
CA ALA A 125 23.92 19.38 -5.74
C ALA A 125 24.33 18.26 -6.70
N HIS A 126 23.39 17.37 -7.03
CA HIS A 126 23.60 16.20 -7.91
C HIS A 126 24.61 15.15 -7.42
N SER A 127 25.14 15.27 -6.20
CA SER A 127 25.98 14.22 -5.60
C SER A 127 25.17 12.95 -5.32
N ALA A 128 25.88 11.82 -5.18
CA ALA A 128 25.27 10.56 -4.77
C ALA A 128 24.63 10.69 -3.37
N GLU A 129 25.27 11.47 -2.49
CA GLU A 129 24.82 11.82 -1.16
C GLU A 129 23.51 12.63 -1.24
N ALA A 130 23.45 13.69 -2.04
CA ALA A 130 22.22 14.47 -2.25
C ALA A 130 21.06 13.60 -2.76
N THR A 131 21.35 12.66 -3.66
CA THR A 131 20.36 11.69 -4.17
C THR A 131 19.84 10.78 -3.06
N LYS A 132 20.75 10.18 -2.28
CA LYS A 132 20.38 9.32 -1.15
C LYS A 132 19.55 10.07 -0.12
N LEU A 133 19.91 11.31 0.19
CA LEU A 133 19.19 12.15 1.14
C LEU A 133 17.81 12.53 0.61
N ALA A 134 17.71 12.96 -0.65
CA ALA A 134 16.44 13.29 -1.28
C ALA A 134 15.46 12.12 -1.27
N VAL A 135 15.92 10.91 -1.62
CA VAL A 135 15.10 9.69 -1.55
C VAL A 135 14.66 9.40 -0.12
N THR A 136 15.57 9.51 0.85
CA THR A 136 15.26 9.27 2.27
C THR A 136 14.24 10.27 2.80
N TYR A 137 14.42 11.56 2.48
CA TYR A 137 13.55 12.64 2.92
C TYR A 137 12.15 12.52 2.32
N VAL A 138 12.06 12.31 0.99
CA VAL A 138 10.78 12.10 0.30
C VAL A 138 10.09 10.83 0.78
N GLY A 139 10.83 9.74 1.03
CA GLY A 139 10.29 8.50 1.58
C GLY A 139 9.79 8.60 3.02
N GLY A 140 10.20 9.63 3.78
CA GLY A 140 9.70 9.93 5.11
C GLY A 140 8.50 10.90 5.15
N MET A 141 8.05 11.41 4.00
CA MET A 141 6.92 12.34 3.94
C MET A 141 5.59 11.63 4.16
N THR A 142 4.66 12.30 4.83
CA THR A 142 3.25 11.93 4.76
C THR A 142 2.65 12.37 3.43
N ASP A 143 1.63 11.66 2.97
CA ASP A 143 0.87 11.96 1.74
C ASP A 143 0.47 13.44 1.62
N ARG A 144 -0.12 13.98 2.70
CA ARG A 144 -0.55 15.39 2.77
C ARG A 144 0.63 16.36 2.67
N PHE A 145 1.78 16.01 3.26
CA PHE A 145 2.97 16.85 3.18
C PHE A 145 3.58 16.82 1.77
N ALA A 146 3.72 15.63 1.16
CA ALA A 146 4.21 15.50 -0.21
C ALA A 146 3.35 16.29 -1.21
N CYS A 147 2.03 16.21 -1.09
CA CYS A 147 1.11 16.98 -1.93
C CYS A 147 1.28 18.50 -1.76
N ARG A 148 1.37 18.99 -0.51
CA ARG A 148 1.65 20.41 -0.23
C ARG A 148 2.99 20.87 -0.80
N GLN A 149 4.02 20.05 -0.70
CA GLN A 149 5.33 20.35 -1.30
C GLN A 149 5.27 20.36 -2.83
N GLY A 150 4.46 19.49 -3.44
CA GLY A 150 4.20 19.53 -4.89
C GLY A 150 3.62 20.87 -5.35
N VAL A 151 2.65 21.41 -4.61
CA VAL A 151 2.09 22.74 -4.92
C VAL A 151 3.13 23.84 -4.68
N SER A 152 3.76 23.84 -3.51
CA SER A 152 4.65 24.93 -3.05
C SER A 152 5.96 25.00 -3.82
N LEU A 153 6.61 23.86 -4.08
CA LEU A 153 7.95 23.80 -4.68
C LEU A 153 7.92 23.56 -6.19
N LEU A 154 6.95 22.81 -6.69
CA LEU A 154 6.87 22.44 -8.11
C LEU A 154 5.83 23.26 -8.87
N GLY A 155 5.02 24.07 -8.19
CA GLY A 155 3.96 24.88 -8.80
C GLY A 155 2.82 24.04 -9.38
N TRP A 156 2.64 22.81 -8.91
CA TRP A 156 1.57 21.94 -9.40
C TRP A 156 0.20 22.45 -8.98
N GLN A 157 -0.76 22.36 -9.89
CA GLN A 157 -2.18 22.59 -9.58
C GLN A 157 -2.77 21.38 -8.87
N GLU A 158 -3.85 21.58 -8.09
CA GLU A 158 -4.52 20.49 -7.37
C GLU A 158 -4.96 19.34 -8.29
N SER A 159 -5.36 19.65 -9.53
CA SER A 159 -5.74 18.66 -10.54
C SER A 159 -4.59 17.75 -10.99
N GLN A 160 -3.33 18.10 -10.68
CA GLN A 160 -2.15 17.29 -10.97
C GLN A 160 -1.74 16.41 -9.78
N LEU A 161 -2.33 16.62 -8.59
CA LEU A 161 -2.04 15.85 -7.40
C LEU A 161 -2.79 14.51 -7.41
N PRO A 162 -2.26 13.49 -6.71
CA PRO A 162 -3.00 12.25 -6.49
C PRO A 162 -4.35 12.54 -5.81
N GLN A 163 -5.42 11.94 -6.33
CA GLN A 163 -6.77 12.14 -5.79
C GLN A 163 -6.94 11.48 -4.41
N GLY A 164 -7.90 11.96 -3.62
CA GLY A 164 -8.26 11.38 -2.31
C GLY A 164 -7.34 11.78 -1.15
N ILE A 165 -6.26 12.55 -1.41
CA ILE A 165 -5.37 13.07 -0.38
C ILE A 165 -5.78 14.52 -0.10
N GLY A 166 -6.46 14.76 1.02
CA GLY A 166 -6.83 16.12 1.43
C GLY A 166 -5.61 16.99 1.70
N ILE A 167 -5.55 18.18 1.11
CA ILE A 167 -4.49 19.18 1.37
C ILE A 167 -4.71 19.77 2.76
#